data_AF-A0A9P6K4B5-F1
#
_entry.id   AF-A0A9P6K4B5-F1
#
_cell.length_a   1.000
_cell.length_b   1.000
_cell.length_c   1.000
_cell.angle_alpha   90.00
_cell.angle_beta   90.00
_cell.angle_gamma   90.00
#
_symmetry.space_group_name_H-M   'P 1'
#
loop_
_entity.id
_entity.type
_entity.pdbx_description
1 polymer ?
#
loop_
_entity_poly.entity_id
_entity_poly.type
_entity_poly.pdbx_seq_one_letter_code
_entity_poly.pdbx_strand_id
1 'polypeptide(L)'
;MRLRQLSKALQRTVNLSHFSLVMDTHGINELTIRHIFQLLHGLPYLSNLEIDLPLQDSKETSIELYFPVFAKLKELRIAGRWYEGVETLRPAPTTVIPWVLKYLTIYRLDMSFFRFCPDLEHLTINPSINNNRDSETLEVKEVIVEQLQGLSKLSTVVLNVRYSLDMKVGKIVKVKGSEGQWTCPGVSKHLYTLRDVFGLTQS
;
A
#
# COMPACT_ATOMS: atom_id res chain seq x y z
N MET A 1 11.32 24.08 -1.66
CA MET A 1 10.05 24.87 -1.73
C MET A 1 9.58 25.17 -0.31
N ARG A 2 9.20 26.41 0.03
CA ARG A 2 8.69 26.71 1.39
C ARG A 2 7.26 26.17 1.51
N LEU A 3 6.86 25.56 2.63
CA LEU A 3 5.52 24.99 2.86
C LEU A 3 4.37 25.94 2.50
N ARG A 4 4.55 27.24 2.74
CA ARG A 4 3.61 28.30 2.34
C ARG A 4 3.39 28.39 0.83
N GLN A 5 4.41 28.13 0.01
CA GLN A 5 4.29 28.12 -1.45
C GLN A 5 3.51 26.90 -1.92
N LEU A 6 3.76 25.73 -1.33
CA LEU A 6 2.99 24.51 -1.60
C LEU A 6 1.51 24.71 -1.27
N SER A 7 1.21 25.26 -0.08
CA SER A 7 -0.16 25.55 0.33
C SER A 7 -0.88 26.47 -0.66
N LYS A 8 -0.23 27.57 -1.07
CA LYS A 8 -0.79 28.48 -2.08
C LYS A 8 -0.98 27.81 -3.45
N ALA A 9 -0.07 26.93 -3.84
CA ALA A 9 -0.18 26.18 -5.09
C ALA A 9 -1.39 25.23 -5.05
N LEU A 10 -1.50 24.41 -4.00
CA LEU A 10 -2.59 23.45 -3.83
C LEU A 10 -3.96 24.14 -3.75
N GLN A 11 -4.06 25.29 -3.08
CA GLN A 11 -5.29 26.09 -3.01
C GLN A 11 -5.73 26.63 -4.37
N ARG A 12 -4.80 26.85 -5.31
CA ARG A 12 -5.11 27.33 -6.66
C ARG A 12 -5.41 26.18 -7.63
N THR A 13 -4.97 24.97 -7.33
CA THR A 13 -5.20 23.77 -8.15
C THR A 13 -6.41 22.99 -7.63
N VAL A 14 -7.59 23.61 -7.63
CA VAL A 14 -8.81 22.98 -7.10
C VAL A 14 -9.19 21.69 -7.84
N ASN A 15 -8.85 21.58 -9.12
CA ASN A 15 -9.12 20.41 -9.98
C ASN A 15 -7.99 19.36 -9.99
N LEU A 16 -7.09 19.40 -9.00
CA LEU A 16 -5.97 18.45 -8.95
C LEU A 16 -6.49 17.04 -8.67
N SER A 17 -6.35 16.14 -9.65
CA SER A 17 -6.74 14.74 -9.54
C SER A 17 -5.60 13.80 -9.19
N HIS A 18 -4.37 14.20 -9.51
CA HIS A 18 -3.16 13.44 -9.26
C HIS A 18 -2.14 14.30 -8.49
N PHE A 19 -1.59 13.74 -7.41
CA PHE A 19 -0.51 14.36 -6.66
C PHE A 19 0.56 13.33 -6.33
N SER A 20 1.81 13.69 -6.57
CA SER A 20 2.97 12.87 -6.22
C SER A 20 3.87 13.66 -5.27
N LEU A 21 4.17 13.04 -4.14
CA LEU A 21 5.01 13.56 -3.07
C LEU A 21 6.13 12.56 -2.80
N VAL A 22 7.18 12.66 -3.59
CA VAL A 22 8.42 11.89 -3.42
C VAL A 22 9.44 12.82 -2.78
N MET A 23 9.91 12.46 -1.59
CA MET A 23 10.81 13.33 -0.82
C MET A 23 12.07 12.56 -0.43
N ASP A 24 13.22 13.08 -0.86
CA ASP A 24 14.51 12.53 -0.44
C ASP A 24 14.76 12.82 1.04
N THR A 25 15.30 11.80 1.71
CA THR A 25 15.67 11.76 3.12
C THR A 25 16.33 13.06 3.57
N HIS A 26 15.71 13.72 4.56
CA HIS A 26 16.23 14.74 5.50
C HIS A 26 15.43 16.05 5.53
N GLY A 27 14.98 16.44 6.73
CA GLY A 27 14.53 17.80 7.04
C GLY A 27 13.01 18.05 7.05
N ILE A 28 12.19 17.01 6.87
CA ILE A 28 10.73 17.14 6.95
C ILE A 28 10.24 16.53 8.25
N ASN A 29 9.81 17.40 9.16
CA ASN A 29 9.19 16.98 10.40
C ASN A 29 7.74 16.53 10.18
N GLU A 30 7.23 15.76 11.12
CA GLU A 30 5.84 15.28 11.15
C GLU A 30 4.82 16.40 10.94
N LEU A 31 5.01 17.57 11.57
CA LEU A 31 4.09 18.70 11.43
C LEU A 31 3.93 19.14 9.98
N THR A 32 5.01 19.10 9.21
CA THR A 32 4.98 19.40 7.78
C THR A 32 4.17 18.36 7.01
N ILE A 33 4.36 17.08 7.33
CA ILE A 33 3.64 15.96 6.69
C ILE A 33 2.15 16.07 7.01
N ARG A 34 1.80 16.25 8.29
CA ARG A 34 0.42 16.47 8.74
C ARG A 34 -0.23 17.65 8.03
N HIS A 35 0.49 18.77 7.88
CA HIS A 35 -0.01 19.93 7.16
C HIS A 35 -0.26 19.63 5.67
N ILE A 36 0.64 18.89 5.02
CA ILE A 36 0.46 18.47 3.63
C ILE A 36 -0.80 17.60 3.51
N PHE A 37 -0.97 16.59 4.36
CA PHE A 37 -2.16 15.73 4.34
C PHE A 37 -3.47 16.48 4.61
N GLN A 38 -3.46 17.49 5.49
CA GLN A 38 -4.62 18.37 5.69
C GLN A 38 -4.98 19.14 4.41
N LEU A 39 -3.98 19.61 3.66
CA LEU A 39 -4.21 20.28 2.38
C LEU A 39 -4.76 19.30 1.34
N LEU A 40 -4.19 18.10 1.23
CA LEU A 40 -4.65 17.05 0.31
C LEU A 40 -6.08 16.57 0.63
N HIS A 41 -6.43 16.52 1.92
CA HIS A 41 -7.80 16.21 2.35
C HIS A 41 -8.81 17.19 1.74
N GLY A 42 -8.47 18.49 1.71
CA GLY A 42 -9.33 19.55 1.15
C GLY A 42 -9.46 19.56 -0.38
N LEU A 43 -8.72 18.73 -1.12
CA LEU A 43 -8.81 18.67 -2.59
C LEU A 43 -9.95 17.70 -3.02
N PRO A 44 -11.07 18.20 -3.57
CA PRO A 44 -12.25 17.38 -3.82
C PRO A 44 -12.08 16.39 -4.98
N TYR A 45 -11.21 16.69 -5.94
CA TYR A 45 -11.00 15.86 -7.12
C TYR A 45 -9.79 14.93 -7.02
N LEU A 46 -9.02 15.00 -5.92
CA LEU A 46 -7.83 14.17 -5.72
C LEU A 46 -8.24 12.70 -5.64
N SER A 47 -7.86 11.93 -6.66
CA SER A 47 -8.16 10.51 -6.78
C SER A 47 -6.92 9.63 -6.82
N ASN A 48 -5.76 10.19 -7.16
CA ASN A 48 -4.51 9.44 -7.31
C ASN A 48 -3.43 10.11 -6.46
N LEU A 49 -2.83 9.35 -5.56
CA LEU A 49 -1.81 9.84 -4.65
C LEU A 49 -0.60 8.91 -4.68
N GLU A 50 0.58 9.48 -4.94
CA GLU A 50 1.85 8.81 -4.75
C GLU A 50 2.60 9.50 -3.62
N ILE A 51 3.06 8.72 -2.65
CA ILE A 51 3.78 9.20 -1.49
C ILE A 51 4.97 8.29 -1.24
N ASP A 52 6.15 8.88 -1.22
CA ASP A 52 7.37 8.24 -0.75
C ASP A 52 7.97 9.13 0.33
N LEU A 53 7.80 8.71 1.59
CA LEU A 53 8.34 9.41 2.75
C LEU A 53 9.50 8.63 3.33
N PRO A 54 10.64 9.28 3.61
CA PRO A 54 11.75 8.65 4.29
C PRO A 54 11.36 8.26 5.72
N LEU A 55 12.20 7.44 6.34
CA LEU A 55 12.05 7.00 7.73
C LEU A 55 11.77 8.19 8.64
N GLN A 56 10.60 8.19 9.30
CA GLN A 56 10.34 9.14 10.37
C GLN A 56 10.94 8.57 11.65
N ASP A 57 11.95 9.23 12.20
CA ASP A 57 12.56 8.85 13.48
C ASP A 57 11.59 9.02 14.67
N SER A 58 10.39 9.56 14.44
CA SER A 58 9.35 9.76 15.46
C SER A 58 8.40 8.57 15.53
N LYS A 59 8.45 7.85 16.66
CA LYS A 59 7.53 6.78 17.07
C LYS A 59 6.06 7.18 17.20
N GLU A 60 5.73 8.45 16.98
CA GLU A 60 4.49 9.05 17.47
C GLU A 60 3.35 9.06 16.44
N THR A 61 3.62 8.83 15.15
CA THR A 61 2.64 9.08 14.10
C THR A 61 2.14 7.82 13.41
N SER A 62 0.96 7.37 13.85
CA SER A 62 0.22 6.28 13.20
C SER A 62 -0.23 6.69 11.80
N ILE A 63 -0.02 5.84 10.79
CA ILE A 63 -0.51 6.05 9.42
C ILE A 63 -2.04 6.22 9.35
N GLU A 64 -2.75 5.67 10.34
CA GLU A 64 -4.19 5.77 10.54
C GLU A 64 -4.69 7.21 10.57
N LEU A 65 -3.86 8.17 11.00
CA LEU A 65 -4.17 9.60 10.98
C LEU A 65 -4.42 10.13 9.56
N TYR A 66 -3.91 9.44 8.54
CA TYR A 66 -4.01 9.83 7.14
C TYR A 66 -5.09 9.06 6.37
N PHE A 67 -5.76 8.10 7.01
CA PHE A 67 -6.81 7.28 6.40
C PHE A 67 -7.96 8.09 5.79
N PRO A 68 -8.42 9.22 6.36
CA PRO A 68 -9.44 10.05 5.69
C PRO A 68 -9.02 10.55 4.31
N VAL A 69 -7.72 10.80 4.10
CA VAL A 69 -7.20 11.16 2.78
C VAL A 69 -7.16 9.95 1.88
N PHE A 70 -6.73 8.79 2.38
CA PHE A 70 -6.61 7.57 1.58
C PHE A 70 -7.96 6.98 1.16
N ALA A 71 -8.97 7.03 2.03
CA ALA A 71 -10.27 6.42 1.80
C ALA A 71 -11.01 6.98 0.58
N LYS A 72 -10.79 8.25 0.22
CA LYS A 72 -11.40 8.87 -0.96
C LYS A 72 -10.66 8.62 -2.28
N LEU A 73 -9.45 8.05 -2.23
CA LEU A 73 -8.63 7.83 -3.41
C LEU A 73 -9.10 6.62 -4.20
N LYS A 74 -8.90 6.67 -5.52
CA LYS A 74 -9.02 5.52 -6.42
C LYS A 74 -7.71 4.75 -6.52
N GLU A 75 -6.58 5.47 -6.47
CA GLU A 75 -5.24 4.91 -6.56
C GLU A 75 -4.31 5.50 -5.49
N LEU A 76 -3.57 4.62 -4.81
CA LEU A 76 -2.57 4.98 -3.81
C LEU A 76 -1.28 4.21 -4.09
N ARG A 77 -0.17 4.94 -4.16
CA ARG A 77 1.18 4.38 -4.16
C ARG A 77 1.89 4.89 -2.92
N ILE A 78 2.29 3.99 -2.03
CA ILE A 78 2.88 4.35 -0.75
C ILE A 78 4.19 3.61 -0.50
N ALA A 79 5.23 4.40 -0.31
CA ALA A 79 6.56 3.98 0.07
C ALA A 79 6.97 4.69 1.37
N GLY A 80 8.02 4.16 2.01
CA GLY A 80 8.48 4.63 3.31
C GLY A 80 8.23 3.65 4.46
N ARG A 81 8.62 4.04 5.68
CA ARG A 81 8.33 3.27 6.90
C ARG A 81 7.22 3.97 7.68
N TRP A 82 6.04 3.35 7.64
CA TRP A 82 4.82 3.87 8.25
C TRP A 82 4.37 3.10 9.51
N TYR A 83 4.93 1.90 9.71
CA TYR A 83 4.70 1.04 10.86
C TYR A 83 6.05 0.64 11.48
N GLU A 84 6.13 0.66 12.83
CA GLU A 84 7.24 0.05 13.58
C GLU A 84 6.92 -1.43 13.85
N GLY A 85 7.36 -2.29 12.94
CA GLY A 85 7.21 -3.75 13.09
C GLY A 85 5.97 -4.32 12.40
N VAL A 86 5.61 -5.54 12.79
CA VAL A 86 4.51 -6.31 12.21
C VAL A 86 3.19 -5.88 12.87
N GLU A 87 2.59 -4.82 12.37
CA GLU A 87 1.30 -4.33 12.88
C GLU A 87 0.09 -4.96 12.14
N THR A 88 0.24 -6.20 11.68
CA THR A 88 -0.80 -6.97 10.96
C THR A 88 -2.07 -7.22 11.77
N LEU A 89 -2.04 -6.94 13.08
CA LEU A 89 -3.11 -7.24 14.03
C LEU A 89 -3.77 -6.00 14.66
N ARG A 90 -3.43 -4.78 14.24
CA ARG A 90 -4.11 -3.60 14.81
C ARG A 90 -5.60 -3.60 14.42
N PRO A 91 -6.53 -3.43 15.38
CA PRO A 91 -7.96 -3.38 15.09
C PRO A 91 -8.27 -2.28 14.08
N ALA A 92 -9.34 -2.46 13.31
CA ALA A 92 -9.77 -1.45 12.36
C ALA A 92 -9.99 -0.12 13.07
N PRO A 93 -9.47 1.00 12.54
CA PRO A 93 -9.80 2.30 13.11
C PRO A 93 -11.31 2.50 13.02
N THR A 94 -11.86 3.11 14.05
CA THR A 94 -13.30 3.41 14.21
C THR A 94 -13.86 4.38 13.17
N THR A 95 -13.03 4.86 12.23
CA THR A 95 -13.46 5.78 11.18
C THR A 95 -14.31 5.05 10.14
N VAL A 96 -15.62 5.34 10.17
CA VAL A 96 -16.68 4.87 9.26
C VAL A 96 -16.62 5.58 7.90
N ILE A 97 -15.42 5.78 7.34
CA ILE A 97 -15.30 6.34 5.99
C ILE A 97 -15.19 5.18 5.01
N PRO A 98 -16.12 5.02 4.05
CA PRO A 98 -16.02 3.97 3.05
C PRO A 98 -14.80 4.22 2.17
N TRP A 99 -13.93 3.22 2.07
CA TRP A 99 -12.77 3.27 1.18
C TRP A 99 -13.20 2.91 -0.24
N VAL A 100 -12.86 3.77 -1.20
CA VAL A 100 -13.13 3.54 -2.63
C VAL A 100 -11.87 3.16 -3.43
N LEU A 101 -10.81 2.79 -2.71
CA LEU A 101 -9.50 2.47 -3.27
C LEU A 101 -9.55 1.19 -4.11
N LYS A 102 -9.18 1.30 -5.39
CA LYS A 102 -9.15 0.19 -6.36
C LYS A 102 -7.75 -0.31 -6.67
N TYR A 103 -6.78 0.61 -6.67
CA TYR A 103 -5.39 0.34 -7.03
C TYR A 103 -4.47 0.73 -5.87
N LEU A 104 -3.74 -0.25 -5.35
CA LEU A 104 -2.80 -0.03 -4.27
C LEU A 104 -1.41 -0.56 -4.65
N THR A 105 -0.40 0.27 -4.48
CA THR A 105 1.01 -0.14 -4.51
C THR A 105 1.65 0.14 -3.16
N ILE A 106 2.17 -0.91 -2.50
CA ILE A 106 2.93 -0.81 -1.26
C ILE A 106 4.37 -1.26 -1.48
N TYR A 107 5.32 -0.61 -0.82
CA TYR A 107 6.75 -0.96 -0.92
C TYR A 107 7.27 -1.75 0.30
N ARG A 108 6.39 -2.07 1.24
CA ARG A 108 6.68 -2.96 2.37
C ARG A 108 5.48 -3.85 2.65
N LEU A 109 5.76 -5.12 2.95
CA LEU A 109 4.74 -6.15 3.15
C LEU A 109 4.01 -6.01 4.50
N ASP A 110 4.65 -5.40 5.50
CA ASP A 110 4.07 -5.13 6.83
C ASP A 110 2.92 -4.10 6.81
N MET A 111 2.71 -3.41 5.68
CA MET A 111 1.58 -2.50 5.47
C MET A 111 0.30 -3.28 5.15
N SER A 112 -0.39 -3.71 6.20
CA SER A 112 -1.63 -4.49 6.14
C SER A 112 -2.92 -3.65 6.05
N PHE A 113 -2.82 -2.35 5.82
CA PHE A 113 -4.00 -1.46 5.76
C PHE A 113 -4.90 -1.73 4.53
N PHE A 114 -4.45 -2.52 3.56
CA PHE A 114 -5.29 -2.96 2.43
C PHE A 114 -6.54 -3.72 2.89
N ARG A 115 -6.55 -4.28 4.12
CA ARG A 115 -7.75 -4.87 4.73
C ARG A 115 -8.91 -3.87 4.88
N PHE A 116 -8.63 -2.57 4.86
CA PHE A 116 -9.64 -1.51 4.92
C PHE A 116 -10.20 -1.15 3.54
N CYS A 117 -9.73 -1.78 2.47
CA CYS A 117 -10.08 -1.47 1.09
C CYS A 117 -10.96 -2.59 0.50
N PRO A 118 -12.25 -2.69 0.85
CA PRO A 118 -13.13 -3.78 0.36
C PRO A 118 -13.31 -3.75 -1.17
N ASP A 119 -13.10 -2.58 -1.77
CA ASP A 119 -13.19 -2.34 -3.21
C ASP A 119 -11.86 -2.52 -3.97
N LEU A 120 -10.83 -3.02 -3.30
CA LEU A 120 -9.50 -3.21 -3.91
C LEU A 120 -9.56 -4.24 -5.03
N GLU A 121 -9.17 -3.85 -6.23
CA GLU A 121 -9.16 -4.69 -7.43
C GLU A 121 -7.73 -5.14 -7.79
N HIS A 122 -6.75 -4.28 -7.51
CA HIS A 122 -5.34 -4.47 -7.87
C HIS A 122 -4.41 -4.13 -6.71
N LEU A 123 -3.57 -5.07 -6.32
CA LEU A 123 -2.52 -4.89 -5.33
C LEU A 123 -1.14 -5.13 -5.96
N THR A 124 -0.21 -4.21 -5.76
CA THR A 124 1.20 -4.37 -6.12
C THR A 124 2.06 -4.26 -4.86
N ILE A 125 2.94 -5.23 -4.65
CA ILE A 125 3.85 -5.28 -3.50
C ILE A 125 5.28 -5.25 -4.03
N ASN A 126 5.99 -4.17 -3.69
CA ASN A 126 7.35 -3.84 -4.14
C ASN A 126 8.33 -3.81 -2.97
N PRO A 127 8.63 -4.96 -2.33
CA PRO A 127 9.51 -4.99 -1.17
C PRO A 127 10.88 -4.38 -1.53
N SER A 128 11.30 -3.35 -0.79
CA SER A 128 12.60 -2.72 -0.98
C SER A 128 13.76 -3.66 -0.60
N ILE A 129 14.81 -3.68 -1.45
CA ILE A 129 16.00 -4.57 -1.39
C ILE A 129 16.75 -4.49 -0.06
N ASN A 130 16.70 -3.33 0.60
CA ASN A 130 17.54 -3.05 1.77
C ASN A 130 16.82 -3.28 3.11
N ASN A 131 15.60 -3.81 3.10
CA ASN A 131 14.90 -4.17 4.34
C ASN A 131 15.35 -5.56 4.82
N ASN A 132 16.63 -5.68 5.18
CA ASN A 132 17.26 -6.82 5.87
C ASN A 132 16.76 -7.01 7.32
N ARG A 133 15.47 -6.81 7.60
CA ARG A 133 14.92 -7.03 8.95
C ARG A 133 13.67 -7.87 8.89
N ASP A 134 13.83 -9.15 9.21
CA ASP A 134 13.13 -9.90 10.26
C ASP A 134 11.59 -9.83 10.37
N SER A 135 10.89 -9.22 9.42
CA SER A 135 9.46 -8.88 9.53
C SER A 135 8.54 -9.75 8.67
N GLU A 136 9.08 -10.61 7.82
CA GLU A 136 8.30 -11.58 7.03
C GLU A 136 8.32 -12.96 7.68
N THR A 137 7.97 -13.05 8.97
CA THR A 137 7.79 -14.37 9.60
C THR A 137 6.67 -15.12 8.89
N LEU A 138 6.65 -16.45 9.03
CA LEU A 138 5.62 -17.29 8.44
C LEU A 138 4.21 -16.80 8.85
N GLU A 139 4.07 -16.43 10.12
CA GLU A 139 2.82 -15.93 10.70
C GLU A 139 2.35 -14.62 10.05
N VAL A 140 3.27 -13.72 9.70
CA VAL A 140 2.93 -12.47 9.00
C VAL A 140 2.34 -12.76 7.63
N LYS A 141 2.98 -13.67 6.89
CA LYS A 141 2.56 -14.04 5.55
C LYS A 141 1.19 -14.73 5.58
N GLU A 142 0.94 -15.58 6.58
CA GLU A 142 -0.36 -16.21 6.79
C GLU A 142 -1.47 -15.18 7.00
N VAL A 143 -1.28 -14.24 7.93
CA VAL A 143 -2.26 -13.17 8.20
C VAL A 143 -2.53 -12.32 6.95
N ILE A 144 -1.49 -12.03 6.17
CA ILE A 144 -1.64 -11.30 4.90
C ILE A 144 -2.46 -12.12 3.90
N VAL A 145 -2.18 -13.41 3.75
CA VAL A 145 -2.96 -14.29 2.87
C VAL A 145 -4.43 -14.32 3.29
N GLU A 146 -4.72 -14.49 4.58
CA GLU A 146 -6.10 -14.46 5.10
C GLU A 146 -6.79 -13.12 4.80
N GLN A 147 -6.10 -11.99 5.02
CA GLN A 147 -6.64 -10.66 4.72
C GLN A 147 -6.91 -10.48 3.22
N LEU A 148 -6.02 -10.96 2.35
CA LEU A 148 -6.20 -10.89 0.90
C LEU A 148 -7.33 -11.79 0.41
N GLN A 149 -7.53 -12.96 1.03
CA GLN A 149 -8.67 -13.83 0.75
C GLN A 149 -10.01 -13.17 1.10
N GLY A 150 -10.04 -12.32 2.14
CA GLY A 150 -11.20 -11.52 2.50
C GLY A 150 -11.57 -10.42 1.48
N LEU A 151 -10.68 -10.06 0.56
CA LEU A 151 -10.92 -9.03 -0.46
C LEU A 151 -11.59 -9.64 -1.70
N SER A 152 -12.93 -9.68 -1.68
CA SER A 152 -13.73 -10.34 -2.74
C SER A 152 -13.53 -9.77 -4.14
N LYS A 153 -13.24 -8.47 -4.26
CA LYS A 153 -12.99 -7.76 -5.53
C LYS A 153 -11.55 -7.85 -6.02
N LEU A 154 -10.62 -8.35 -5.20
CA LEU A 154 -9.22 -8.45 -5.57
C LEU A 154 -9.06 -9.45 -6.72
N SER A 155 -8.58 -8.95 -7.86
CA SER A 155 -8.44 -9.73 -9.10
C SER A 155 -7.00 -9.89 -9.54
N THR A 156 -6.13 -8.98 -9.12
CA THR A 156 -4.72 -8.95 -9.53
C THR A 156 -3.84 -8.69 -8.34
N VAL A 157 -2.81 -9.53 -8.18
CA VAL A 157 -1.70 -9.27 -7.25
C VAL A 157 -0.41 -9.29 -8.06
N VAL A 158 0.42 -8.27 -7.88
CA VAL A 158 1.76 -8.19 -8.47
C VAL A 158 2.76 -8.23 -7.35
N LEU A 159 3.56 -9.29 -7.30
CA LEU A 159 4.68 -9.38 -6.37
C LEU A 159 5.99 -9.16 -7.13
N ASN A 160 6.69 -8.09 -6.78
CA ASN A 160 8.00 -7.78 -7.32
C ASN A 160 9.06 -8.30 -6.35
N VAL A 161 9.28 -9.62 -6.37
CA VAL A 161 10.25 -10.27 -5.46
C VAL A 161 11.62 -10.32 -6.12
N ARG A 162 12.65 -9.83 -5.43
CA ARG A 162 14.05 -10.01 -5.83
C ARG A 162 14.64 -11.18 -5.05
N TYR A 163 14.60 -12.37 -5.63
CA TYR A 163 15.49 -13.47 -5.21
C TYR A 163 16.78 -13.35 -6.01
N SER A 164 17.90 -13.02 -5.36
CA SER A 164 19.28 -13.08 -5.91
C SER A 164 19.46 -12.65 -7.38
N LEU A 165 19.94 -11.43 -7.63
CA LEU A 165 20.33 -10.86 -8.94
C LEU A 165 19.27 -10.82 -10.07
N ASP A 166 18.26 -11.70 -10.06
CA ASP A 166 17.18 -11.74 -11.04
C ASP A 166 15.85 -11.30 -10.39
N MET A 167 15.33 -10.16 -10.84
CA MET A 167 14.02 -9.68 -10.42
C MET A 167 12.95 -10.52 -11.10
N LYS A 168 12.30 -11.44 -10.37
CA LYS A 168 11.13 -12.17 -10.86
C LYS A 168 9.87 -11.38 -10.50
N VAL A 169 9.35 -10.66 -11.49
CA VAL A 169 8.02 -10.05 -11.40
C VAL A 169 6.97 -11.15 -11.57
N GLY A 170 6.36 -11.56 -10.47
CA GLY A 170 5.21 -12.47 -10.50
C GLY A 170 3.93 -11.66 -10.57
N LYS A 171 3.40 -11.41 -11.77
CA LYS A 171 2.01 -10.94 -11.91
C LYS A 171 1.10 -12.15 -11.84
N ILE A 172 0.27 -12.22 -10.82
CA ILE A 172 -0.78 -13.23 -10.71
C ILE A 172 -2.16 -12.61 -10.86
N VAL A 173 -3.04 -13.38 -11.49
CA VAL A 173 -4.41 -12.97 -11.76
C VAL A 173 -5.34 -14.06 -11.24
N LYS A 174 -6.40 -13.64 -10.52
CA LYS A 174 -7.44 -14.53 -10.02
C LYS A 174 -8.16 -15.16 -11.20
N VAL A 175 -8.35 -16.48 -11.15
CA VAL A 175 -9.08 -17.20 -12.21
C VAL A 175 -10.56 -16.82 -12.13
N LYS A 176 -11.14 -16.43 -13.27
CA LYS A 176 -12.55 -16.03 -13.33
C LYS A 176 -13.45 -17.16 -12.85
N GLY A 177 -14.29 -16.87 -11.85
CA GLY A 177 -15.21 -17.85 -11.25
C GLY A 177 -14.57 -18.75 -10.19
N SER A 178 -13.29 -18.55 -9.84
CA SER A 178 -12.62 -19.25 -8.73
C SER A 178 -12.46 -18.33 -7.53
N GLU A 179 -12.75 -18.81 -6.33
CA GLU A 179 -12.56 -18.03 -5.10
C GLU A 179 -11.12 -18.08 -4.58
N GLY A 180 -10.35 -19.11 -4.94
CA GLY A 180 -9.02 -19.37 -4.36
C GLY A 180 -7.89 -19.66 -5.36
N GLN A 181 -8.17 -19.76 -6.66
CA GLN A 181 -7.15 -20.09 -7.66
C GLN A 181 -6.64 -18.86 -8.41
N TRP A 182 -5.34 -18.86 -8.63
CA TRP A 182 -4.58 -17.79 -9.25
C TRP A 182 -3.69 -18.38 -10.36
N THR A 183 -3.37 -17.57 -11.35
CA THR A 183 -2.47 -18.00 -12.45
C THR A 183 -1.49 -16.89 -12.79
N CYS A 184 -0.33 -17.26 -13.32
CA CYS A 184 0.70 -16.33 -13.81
C CYS A 184 0.63 -16.27 -15.34
N PRO A 185 0.05 -15.21 -15.94
CA PRO A 185 -0.08 -15.11 -17.39
C PRO A 185 1.29 -15.14 -18.07
N GLY A 186 1.47 -16.01 -19.07
CA GLY A 186 2.65 -16.02 -19.92
C GLY A 186 3.85 -16.84 -19.42
N VAL A 187 3.81 -17.44 -18.21
CA VAL A 187 4.88 -18.31 -17.71
C VAL A 187 4.48 -19.78 -17.76
N SER A 188 3.30 -20.14 -17.25
CA SER A 188 2.77 -21.50 -17.34
C SER A 188 1.26 -21.53 -17.07
N LYS A 189 0.56 -22.60 -17.49
CA LYS A 189 -0.86 -22.83 -17.15
C LYS A 189 -1.07 -23.32 -15.71
N HIS A 190 -0.05 -23.30 -14.85
CA HIS A 190 -0.19 -23.75 -13.47
C HIS A 190 -1.16 -22.85 -12.71
N LEU A 191 -1.93 -23.51 -11.85
CA LEU A 191 -2.81 -22.87 -10.89
C LEU A 191 -2.09 -22.82 -9.55
N TYR A 192 -2.16 -21.67 -8.89
CA TYR A 192 -1.55 -21.39 -7.60
C TYR A 192 -2.64 -20.94 -6.63
N THR A 193 -2.42 -21.18 -5.36
CA THR A 193 -3.12 -20.51 -4.27
C THR A 193 -2.37 -19.22 -3.89
N LEU A 194 -3.02 -18.32 -3.15
CA LEU A 194 -2.29 -17.18 -2.55
C LEU A 194 -1.16 -17.66 -1.63
N ARG A 195 -1.34 -18.79 -0.92
CA ARG A 195 -0.28 -19.36 -0.09
C ARG A 195 0.97 -19.67 -0.90
N ASP A 196 0.82 -20.32 -2.07
CA ASP A 196 1.95 -20.66 -2.95
C ASP A 196 2.68 -19.40 -3.42
N VAL A 197 1.92 -18.35 -3.72
CA VAL A 197 2.42 -17.05 -4.17
C VAL A 197 3.30 -16.38 -3.11
N PHE A 198 2.95 -16.53 -1.83
CA PHE A 198 3.73 -16.02 -0.70
C PHE A 198 4.77 -17.03 -0.17
N GLY A 199 4.95 -18.17 -0.84
CA GLY A 199 5.93 -19.20 -0.47
C GLY A 199 5.56 -20.00 0.78
N LEU A 200 4.26 -20.16 1.06
CA LEU A 200 3.70 -20.85 2.24
C LEU A 200 3.29 -22.31 1.96
N THR A 201 3.93 -22.96 0.98
CA THR A 201 3.70 -24.38 0.67
C THR A 201 4.16 -25.27 1.83
N GLN A 202 3.28 -26.18 2.27
CA GLN A 202 3.58 -27.16 3.32
C GLN A 202 4.84 -27.95 2.98
N SER A 203 5.86 -27.86 3.84
CA SER A 203 6.96 -28.81 3.93
C SER A 203 6.55 -30.03 4.74
#